data_AF-A0AA47MSJ9-F1
#
_entry.id   AF-A0AA47MSJ9-F1
#
_cell.length_a   1.000
_cell.length_b   1.000
_cell.length_c   1.000
_cell.angle_alpha   90.00
_cell.angle_beta   90.00
_cell.angle_gamma   90.00
#
_symmetry.space_group_name_H-M   'P 1'
#
loop_
_entity.id
_entity.type
_entity.pdbx_description
1 polymer ?
#
loop_
_entity_poly.entity_id
_entity_poly.type
_entity_poly.pdbx_seq_one_letter_code
_entity_poly.pdbx_strand_id
1 'polypeptide(L)'
;MNTGAPQTVLGLITGNDETSYRREAERLVEWCGDHNLALNTTKTKEVIIDFHMARHLSHSPLLIGGEEVSNFKFLGVTVADDLSWRTNITSDVGKAQQRLFYLRKLKRAKLPQGLMVNFHHCAVESVLTYGLLVWFSSCTRAEKETLHRVVKAAGRIIGKSLPEISTVFTSRCLRRVNNILQDQFHPAHHLFQRLPSG
;
A
#
# COMPACT_ATOMS: atom_id res chain seq x y z
N MET A 1 6.84 27.17 -2.46
CA MET A 1 5.52 26.77 -3.01
C MET A 1 5.75 25.56 -3.89
N ASN A 2 5.09 24.43 -3.60
CA ASN A 2 5.29 23.18 -4.31
C ASN A 2 4.54 23.26 -5.65
N THR A 3 5.26 23.38 -6.77
CA THR A 3 4.71 23.66 -8.11
C THR A 3 4.24 22.41 -8.86
N GLY A 4 3.92 21.32 -8.15
CA GLY A 4 3.46 20.08 -8.75
C GLY A 4 1.94 20.01 -8.77
N ALA A 5 1.36 19.60 -9.91
CA ALA A 5 -0.04 19.23 -9.99
C ALA A 5 -0.35 18.13 -8.94
N PRO A 6 -1.38 18.30 -8.09
CA PRO A 6 -1.74 17.24 -7.16
C PRO A 6 -2.24 16.02 -7.93
N GLN A 7 -1.63 14.86 -7.69
CA GLN A 7 -2.01 13.60 -8.33
C GLN A 7 -3.19 12.91 -7.64
N THR A 8 -3.63 13.43 -6.50
CA THR A 8 -4.67 12.83 -5.67
C THR A 8 -5.39 13.93 -4.90
N VAL A 9 -6.72 13.89 -4.91
CA VAL A 9 -7.58 14.74 -4.07
C VAL A 9 -8.14 13.86 -2.96
N LEU A 10 -8.01 14.31 -1.72
CA LEU A 10 -8.58 13.66 -0.54
C LEU A 10 -9.54 14.63 0.11
N GLY A 11 -10.78 14.19 0.33
CA GLY A 11 -11.80 14.98 1.00
C GLY A 11 -12.50 14.16 2.08
N LEU A 12 -12.72 14.76 3.24
CA LEU A 12 -13.54 14.18 4.28
C LEU A 12 -15.01 14.56 4.02
N ILE A 13 -15.89 13.55 4.01
CA ILE A 13 -17.34 13.73 3.92
C ILE A 13 -17.90 13.61 5.34
N THR A 14 -18.63 14.62 5.81
CA THR A 14 -19.21 14.66 7.17
C THR A 14 -20.69 14.98 7.10
N GLY A 15 -21.54 14.20 7.77
CA GLY A 15 -22.98 14.43 7.75
C GLY A 15 -23.61 14.35 6.35
N ASN A 16 -23.05 13.52 5.47
CA ASN A 16 -23.39 13.42 4.05
C ASN A 16 -23.18 14.71 3.24
N ASP A 17 -22.38 15.65 3.78
CA ASP A 17 -21.96 16.84 3.04
C ASP A 17 -20.64 16.56 2.30
N GLU A 18 -20.75 16.49 0.98
CA GLU A 18 -19.61 16.30 0.06
C GLU A 18 -19.05 17.63 -0.46
N THR A 19 -19.59 18.78 -0.04
CA THR A 19 -19.28 20.10 -0.61
C THR A 19 -17.79 20.42 -0.56
N SER A 20 -17.12 20.08 0.55
CA SER A 20 -15.67 20.31 0.71
C SER A 20 -14.84 19.53 -0.31
N TYR A 21 -15.14 18.23 -0.46
CA TYR A 21 -14.50 17.35 -1.44
C TYR A 21 -14.74 17.84 -2.87
N ARG A 22 -16.00 18.14 -3.21
CA ARG A 22 -16.40 18.60 -4.55
C ARG A 22 -15.72 19.90 -4.94
N ARG A 23 -15.66 20.87 -4.01
CA ARG A 23 -14.96 22.13 -4.24
C ARG A 23 -13.48 21.94 -4.53
N GLU A 24 -12.82 21.02 -3.83
CA GLU A 24 -11.41 20.73 -4.07
C GLU A 24 -11.19 20.03 -5.43
N ALA A 25 -12.11 19.13 -5.79
CA ALA A 25 -12.13 18.49 -7.10
C ALA A 25 -12.33 19.52 -8.24
N GLU A 26 -13.26 20.46 -8.08
CA GLU A 26 -13.50 21.58 -9.02
C GLU A 26 -12.27 22.49 -9.16
N ARG A 27 -11.65 22.88 -8.04
CA ARG A 27 -10.40 23.67 -8.05
C ARG A 27 -9.29 22.97 -8.81
N LEU A 28 -9.19 21.65 -8.70
CA LEU A 28 -8.21 20.89 -9.48
C LEU A 28 -8.51 20.96 -10.98
N VAL A 29 -9.78 20.84 -11.37
CA VAL A 29 -10.20 20.98 -12.77
C VAL A 29 -9.86 22.37 -13.31
N GLU A 30 -10.21 23.43 -12.57
CA GLU A 30 -9.90 24.81 -12.92
C GLU A 30 -8.38 25.02 -13.05
N TRP A 31 -7.61 24.57 -12.05
CA TRP A 31 -6.16 24.68 -12.06
C TRP A 31 -5.55 23.92 -13.26
N CYS A 32 -6.04 22.73 -13.58
CA CYS A 32 -5.61 21.99 -14.77
C CYS A 32 -5.92 22.77 -16.06
N GLY A 33 -7.10 23.38 -16.16
CA GLY A 33 -7.48 24.26 -17.27
C GLY A 33 -6.54 25.45 -17.43
N ASP A 34 -6.28 26.17 -16.33
CA ASP A 34 -5.38 27.33 -16.30
C ASP A 34 -3.93 26.97 -16.68
N HIS A 35 -3.53 25.73 -16.44
CA HIS A 35 -2.18 25.23 -16.73
C HIS A 35 -2.10 24.40 -18.02
N ASN A 36 -3.13 24.42 -18.87
CA ASN A 36 -3.20 23.65 -20.13
C ASN A 36 -2.97 22.14 -19.94
N LEU A 37 -3.42 21.59 -18.81
CA LEU A 37 -3.36 20.17 -18.49
C LEU A 37 -4.73 19.53 -18.75
N ALA A 38 -4.74 18.49 -19.58
CA ALA A 38 -5.95 17.70 -19.81
C ALA A 38 -6.06 16.56 -18.78
N LEU A 39 -7.17 16.51 -18.06
CA LEU A 39 -7.48 15.39 -17.17
C LEU A 39 -7.84 14.14 -17.99
N ASN A 40 -7.21 13.01 -17.66
CA ASN A 40 -7.54 11.72 -18.25
C ASN A 40 -8.63 11.04 -17.43
N THR A 41 -9.89 11.34 -17.75
CA THR A 41 -11.07 10.82 -17.04
C THR A 41 -11.13 9.28 -17.02
N THR A 42 -10.61 8.60 -18.04
CA THR A 42 -10.50 7.13 -18.07
C THR A 42 -9.59 6.58 -16.98
N LYS A 43 -8.51 7.30 -16.64
CA LYS A 43 -7.57 6.94 -15.56
C LYS A 43 -7.99 7.50 -14.20
N THR A 44 -8.86 8.51 -14.16
CA THR A 44 -9.40 9.08 -12.92
C THR A 44 -10.37 8.09 -12.28
N LYS A 45 -10.02 7.65 -11.07
CA LYS A 45 -10.83 6.74 -10.26
C LYS A 45 -11.20 7.40 -8.96
N GLU A 46 -12.39 7.13 -8.48
CA GLU A 46 -12.88 7.52 -7.17
C GLU A 46 -13.09 6.30 -6.31
N VAL A 47 -12.62 6.39 -5.07
CA VAL A 47 -12.84 5.35 -4.06
C VAL A 47 -13.45 6.06 -2.87
N ILE A 48 -14.70 5.72 -2.56
CA ILE A 48 -15.41 6.21 -1.39
C ILE A 48 -15.28 5.17 -0.29
N ILE A 49 -14.75 5.59 0.86
CA ILE A 49 -14.58 4.71 2.03
C ILE A 49 -15.65 5.11 3.05
N ASP A 50 -16.72 4.31 3.11
CA ASP A 50 -17.85 4.52 4.02
C ASP A 50 -18.01 3.34 4.99
N PHE A 51 -18.00 3.65 6.30
CA PHE A 51 -18.16 2.71 7.40
C PHE A 51 -19.56 2.74 8.03
N HIS A 52 -20.49 3.56 7.54
CA HIS A 52 -21.86 3.57 8.04
C HIS A 52 -22.57 2.24 7.73
N MET A 53 -23.33 1.73 8.71
CA MET A 53 -24.06 0.45 8.59
C MET A 53 -25.10 0.44 7.46
N ALA A 54 -25.61 1.62 7.08
CA ALA A 54 -26.53 1.80 5.98
C ALA A 54 -25.78 2.39 4.78
N ARG A 55 -25.20 1.52 3.93
CA ARG A 55 -24.54 1.87 2.65
C ARG A 55 -25.51 2.39 1.57
N HIS A 56 -26.59 3.05 1.98
CA HIS A 56 -27.77 3.32 1.15
C HIS A 56 -27.84 4.74 0.59
N LEU A 57 -26.80 5.54 0.75
CA LEU A 57 -26.75 6.85 0.13
C LEU A 57 -26.02 6.70 -1.20
N SER A 58 -26.80 6.69 -2.28
CA SER A 58 -26.27 6.86 -3.63
C SER A 58 -25.52 8.20 -3.67
N HIS A 59 -24.20 8.14 -3.62
CA HIS A 59 -23.38 9.31 -3.88
C HIS A 59 -23.70 9.82 -5.30
N SER A 60 -23.83 11.14 -5.44
CA SER A 60 -24.11 11.70 -6.76
C SER A 60 -22.89 11.48 -7.65
N PRO A 61 -23.06 11.05 -8.92
CA PRO A 61 -21.94 10.80 -9.82
C PRO A 61 -20.95 11.98 -9.89
N LEU A 62 -19.68 11.65 -10.08
CA LEU A 62 -18.61 12.65 -10.14
C LEU A 62 -18.76 13.65 -11.27
N LEU A 63 -18.47 14.92 -10.96
CA LEU A 63 -18.39 16.00 -11.94
C LEU A 63 -17.24 15.82 -12.95
N ILE A 64 -16.15 15.14 -12.53
CA ILE A 64 -14.93 14.96 -13.33
C ILE A 64 -15.08 13.83 -14.37
N GLY A 65 -16.20 13.11 -14.40
CA GLY A 65 -16.40 11.97 -15.29
C GLY A 65 -15.48 10.78 -14.96
N GLY A 66 -15.05 10.68 -13.70
CA GLY A 66 -14.31 9.53 -13.18
C GLY A 66 -15.24 8.34 -12.91
N GLU A 67 -14.65 7.16 -12.81
CA GLU A 67 -15.36 5.93 -12.44
C GLU A 67 -15.24 5.69 -10.94
N GLU A 68 -16.37 5.55 -10.25
CA GLU A 68 -16.43 5.05 -8.88
C GLU A 68 -16.07 3.55 -8.88
N VAL A 69 -15.07 3.17 -8.08
CA VAL A 69 -14.57 1.80 -8.03
C VAL A 69 -14.44 1.32 -6.58
N SER A 70 -14.75 0.05 -6.36
CA SER A 70 -14.61 -0.59 -5.04
C SER A 70 -13.16 -0.89 -4.66
N ASN A 71 -12.25 -0.88 -5.64
CA ASN A 71 -10.82 -0.97 -5.38
C ASN A 71 -10.02 -0.33 -6.50
N PHE A 72 -8.87 0.22 -6.16
CA PHE A 72 -7.97 0.86 -7.10
C PHE A 72 -6.52 0.59 -6.75
N LYS A 73 -5.67 0.47 -7.78
CA LYS A 73 -4.23 0.28 -7.61
C LYS A 73 -3.50 1.63 -7.64
N PHE A 74 -3.11 2.11 -6.47
CA PHE A 74 -2.35 3.34 -6.31
C PHE A 74 -0.89 3.03 -6.01
N LEU A 75 0.02 3.51 -6.86
CA LEU A 75 1.48 3.33 -6.73
C LEU A 75 1.86 1.88 -6.36
N GLY A 76 1.27 0.89 -7.04
CA GLY A 76 1.60 -0.51 -6.80
C GLY A 76 0.81 -1.22 -5.70
N VAL A 77 0.12 -0.50 -4.81
CA VAL A 77 -0.72 -1.06 -3.73
C VAL A 77 -2.19 -0.98 -4.11
N THR A 78 -2.95 -2.05 -3.91
CA THR A 78 -4.41 -2.02 -4.11
C THR A 78 -5.10 -1.56 -2.83
N VAL A 79 -5.84 -0.46 -2.91
CA VAL A 79 -6.70 0.07 -1.86
C VAL A 79 -8.14 -0.30 -2.18
N ALA A 80 -8.86 -0.89 -1.23
CA ALA A 80 -10.27 -1.21 -1.35
C ALA A 80 -11.13 -0.22 -0.56
N ASP A 81 -12.37 -0.03 -1.00
CA ASP A 81 -13.40 0.82 -0.37
C ASP A 81 -13.75 0.40 1.07
N ASP A 82 -13.60 -0.89 1.39
CA ASP A 82 -13.75 -1.48 2.72
C ASP A 82 -12.45 -1.50 3.53
N LEU A 83 -11.37 -0.91 3.01
CA LEU A 83 -9.99 -0.99 3.53
C LEU A 83 -9.48 -2.43 3.75
N SER A 84 -10.08 -3.42 3.10
CA SER A 84 -9.57 -4.78 3.08
C SER A 84 -8.30 -4.87 2.25
N TRP A 85 -7.29 -5.55 2.80
CA TRP A 85 -6.03 -5.78 2.11
C TRP A 85 -6.00 -7.08 1.32
N ARG A 86 -7.12 -7.82 1.29
CA ARG A 86 -7.21 -9.13 0.64
C ARG A 86 -6.78 -9.10 -0.81
N THR A 87 -7.28 -8.14 -1.60
CA THR A 87 -6.97 -8.02 -3.03
C THR A 87 -5.49 -7.72 -3.25
N ASN A 88 -4.92 -6.81 -2.45
CA ASN A 88 -3.49 -6.50 -2.49
C ASN A 88 -2.64 -7.75 -2.17
N ILE A 89 -2.93 -8.40 -1.05
CA ILE A 89 -2.21 -9.57 -0.56
C ILE A 89 -2.31 -10.73 -1.56
N THR A 90 -3.48 -10.96 -2.14
CA THR A 90 -3.69 -12.02 -3.12
C THR A 90 -2.84 -11.77 -4.37
N SER A 91 -2.78 -10.51 -4.83
CA SER A 91 -1.91 -10.10 -5.95
C SER A 91 -0.43 -10.32 -5.64
N ASP A 92 0.01 -9.90 -4.46
CA ASP A 92 1.43 -9.97 -4.07
C ASP A 92 1.88 -11.41 -3.79
N VAL A 93 1.04 -12.23 -3.15
CA VAL A 93 1.26 -13.66 -2.98
C VAL A 93 1.35 -14.35 -4.33
N GLY A 94 0.46 -14.05 -5.28
CA GLY A 94 0.51 -14.60 -6.64
C GLY A 94 1.83 -14.29 -7.34
N LYS A 95 2.29 -13.03 -7.29
CA LYS A 95 3.60 -12.62 -7.83
C LYS A 95 4.76 -13.35 -7.13
N ALA A 96 4.73 -13.43 -5.80
CA ALA A 96 5.77 -14.09 -5.03
C ALA A 96 5.83 -15.60 -5.31
N GLN A 97 4.68 -16.27 -5.47
CA GLN A 97 4.61 -17.67 -5.87
C GLN A 97 5.22 -17.93 -7.25
N GLN A 98 5.01 -17.02 -8.22
CA GLN A 98 5.72 -17.09 -9.51
C GLN A 98 7.24 -17.00 -9.32
N ARG A 99 7.73 -16.19 -8.38
CA ARG A 99 9.16 -16.10 -8.06
C ARG A 99 9.70 -17.33 -7.34
N LEU A 100 8.88 -18.00 -6.52
CA LEU A 100 9.23 -19.31 -5.95
C LEU A 100 9.46 -20.37 -7.02
N PHE A 101 8.76 -20.33 -8.16
CA PHE A 101 9.04 -21.24 -9.27
C PHE A 101 10.47 -21.08 -9.80
N TYR A 102 10.92 -19.85 -9.99
CA TYR A 102 12.31 -19.58 -10.37
C TYR A 102 13.29 -20.01 -9.28
N LEU A 103 12.98 -19.76 -8.00
CA LEU A 103 13.81 -20.23 -6.89
C LEU A 103 13.97 -21.76 -6.89
N ARG A 104 12.92 -22.53 -7.23
CA ARG A 104 13.00 -23.99 -7.41
C ARG A 104 13.90 -24.37 -8.58
N LYS A 105 13.85 -23.62 -9.70
CA LYS A 105 14.77 -23.83 -10.83
C LYS A 105 16.23 -23.60 -10.41
N LEU A 106 16.51 -22.55 -9.65
CA LEU A 106 17.86 -22.28 -9.13
C LEU A 106 18.35 -23.41 -8.22
N LYS A 107 17.48 -23.93 -7.36
CA LYS A 107 17.79 -25.10 -6.52
C LYS A 107 18.13 -26.34 -7.35
N ARG A 108 17.35 -26.61 -8.41
CA ARG A 108 17.59 -27.74 -9.33
C ARG A 108 18.91 -27.59 -10.09
N ALA A 109 19.28 -26.36 -10.44
CA ALA A 109 20.57 -26.03 -11.03
C ALA A 109 21.74 -26.05 -10.01
N LYS A 110 21.49 -26.48 -8.76
CA LYS A 110 22.49 -26.63 -7.69
C LYS A 110 23.24 -25.34 -7.37
N LEU A 111 22.58 -24.18 -7.48
CA LEU A 111 23.20 -22.93 -7.09
C LEU A 111 23.55 -22.91 -5.58
N PRO A 112 24.63 -22.22 -5.18
CA PRO A 112 24.99 -22.02 -3.78
C PRO A 112 23.84 -21.42 -2.97
N GLN A 113 23.73 -21.83 -1.69
CA GLN A 113 22.67 -21.35 -0.80
C GLN A 113 22.63 -19.83 -0.68
N GLY A 114 23.80 -19.17 -0.58
CA GLY A 114 23.89 -17.71 -0.50
C GLY A 114 23.26 -16.99 -1.70
N LEU A 115 23.45 -17.50 -2.92
CA LEU A 115 22.81 -16.92 -4.11
C LEU A 115 21.30 -17.09 -4.09
N MET A 116 20.79 -18.22 -3.60
CA MET A 116 19.35 -18.43 -3.47
C MET A 116 18.73 -17.55 -2.38
N VAL A 117 19.45 -17.27 -1.29
CA VAL A 117 19.05 -16.31 -0.26
C VAL A 117 19.01 -14.89 -0.86
N ASN A 118 20.02 -14.49 -1.62
CA ASN A 118 20.01 -13.20 -2.31
C ASN A 118 18.84 -13.09 -3.31
N PHE A 119 18.58 -14.15 -4.07
CA PHE A 119 17.41 -14.19 -4.95
C PHE A 119 16.10 -14.02 -4.17
N HIS A 120 15.95 -14.68 -3.02
CA HIS A 120 14.79 -14.49 -2.16
C HIS A 120 14.63 -13.02 -1.75
N HIS A 121 15.68 -12.39 -1.21
CA HIS A 121 15.60 -10.99 -0.79
C HIS A 121 15.25 -10.05 -1.96
N CYS A 122 15.88 -10.24 -3.12
CA CYS A 122 15.71 -9.35 -4.26
C CYS A 122 14.40 -9.58 -5.03
N ALA A 123 13.89 -10.80 -5.11
CA ALA A 123 12.77 -11.14 -6.00
C ALA A 123 11.48 -11.57 -5.29
N VAL A 124 11.57 -12.18 -4.10
CA VAL A 124 10.41 -12.67 -3.34
C VAL A 124 10.05 -11.69 -2.24
N GLU A 125 11.01 -11.37 -1.36
CA GLU A 125 10.80 -10.47 -0.22
C GLU A 125 10.50 -9.04 -0.68
N SER A 126 11.17 -8.55 -1.72
CA SER A 126 10.91 -7.22 -2.29
C SER A 126 9.46 -7.03 -2.72
N VAL A 127 8.82 -8.07 -3.27
CA VAL A 127 7.40 -8.08 -3.63
C VAL A 127 6.54 -8.08 -2.39
N LEU A 128 6.77 -9.01 -1.46
CA LEU A 128 5.95 -9.16 -0.25
C LEU A 128 6.06 -7.98 0.72
N THR A 129 7.12 -7.18 0.59
CA THR A 129 7.41 -6.07 1.51
C THR A 129 7.26 -4.70 0.86
N TYR A 130 6.74 -4.65 -0.36
CA TYR A 130 6.40 -3.40 -1.03
C TYR A 130 5.19 -2.74 -0.34
N GLY A 131 5.32 -1.47 0.04
CA GLY A 131 4.26 -0.76 0.78
C GLY A 131 3.93 -1.36 2.15
N LEU A 132 4.77 -2.26 2.71
CA LEU A 132 4.47 -3.07 3.89
C LEU A 132 3.96 -2.26 5.10
N LEU A 133 4.51 -1.06 5.30
CA LEU A 133 4.14 -0.16 6.41
C LEU A 133 2.71 0.38 6.31
N VAL A 134 2.11 0.36 5.11
CA VAL A 134 0.77 0.87 4.84
C VAL A 134 -0.30 -0.15 5.20
N TRP A 135 -0.09 -1.42 4.85
CA TRP A 135 -1.15 -2.42 4.85
C TRP A 135 -0.98 -3.55 5.87
N PHE A 136 0.25 -3.87 6.30
CA PHE A 136 0.50 -5.08 7.08
C PHE A 136 -0.10 -5.06 8.50
N SER A 137 -0.14 -3.89 9.15
CA SER A 137 -0.73 -3.74 10.48
C SER A 137 -2.19 -4.16 10.49
N SER A 138 -2.91 -3.80 9.44
CA SER A 138 -4.35 -3.97 9.26
C SER A 138 -4.74 -5.33 8.68
N CYS A 139 -3.77 -6.23 8.44
CA CYS A 139 -4.07 -7.59 7.99
C CYS A 139 -4.65 -8.45 9.13
N THR A 140 -5.61 -9.30 8.76
CA THR A 140 -6.11 -10.38 9.61
C THR A 140 -5.02 -11.42 9.88
N ARG A 141 -5.24 -12.27 10.90
CA ARG A 141 -4.34 -13.40 11.20
C ARG A 141 -4.20 -14.36 10.01
N ALA A 142 -5.30 -14.64 9.29
CA ALA A 142 -5.30 -15.55 8.15
C ALA A 142 -4.48 -14.99 6.97
N GLU A 143 -4.55 -13.68 6.75
CA GLU A 143 -3.76 -13.00 5.72
C GLU A 143 -2.27 -12.98 6.06
N LYS A 144 -1.93 -12.66 7.32
CA LYS A 144 -0.54 -12.73 7.82
C LYS A 144 0.04 -14.15 7.66
N GLU A 145 -0.76 -15.18 7.97
CA GLU A 145 -0.36 -16.57 7.77
C GLU A 145 -0.16 -16.91 6.28
N THR A 146 -1.01 -16.40 5.39
CA THR A 146 -0.86 -16.62 3.94
C THR A 146 0.46 -16.06 3.42
N LEU A 147 0.83 -14.86 3.85
CA LEU A 147 2.13 -14.25 3.53
C LEU A 147 3.29 -15.07 4.10
N HIS A 148 3.17 -15.50 5.36
CA HIS A 148 4.18 -16.29 6.05
C HIS A 148 4.44 -17.66 5.38
N ARG A 149 3.41 -18.31 4.82
CA ARG A 149 3.56 -19.56 4.05
C ARG A 149 4.49 -19.42 2.84
N VAL A 150 4.49 -18.27 2.17
CA VAL A 150 5.38 -18.00 1.03
C VAL A 150 6.84 -17.99 1.49
N VAL A 151 7.12 -17.32 2.61
CA VAL A 151 8.47 -17.27 3.21
C VAL A 151 8.90 -18.65 3.70
N LYS A 152 8.03 -19.40 4.38
CA LYS A 152 8.30 -20.80 4.78
C LYS A 152 8.62 -21.67 3.56
N ALA A 153 7.87 -21.52 2.46
CA ALA A 153 8.13 -22.26 1.24
C ALA A 153 9.51 -21.90 0.64
N ALA A 154 9.88 -20.61 0.59
CA ALA A 154 11.21 -20.18 0.18
C ALA A 154 12.30 -20.80 1.06
N GLY A 155 12.14 -20.74 2.38
CA GLY A 155 13.10 -21.30 3.33
C GLY A 155 13.32 -22.80 3.17
N ARG A 156 12.24 -23.56 2.93
CA ARG A 156 12.32 -25.00 2.60
C ARG A 156 13.09 -25.27 1.31
N ILE A 157 12.87 -24.49 0.25
CA ILE A 157 13.59 -24.65 -1.02
C ILE A 157 15.08 -24.37 -0.84
N ILE A 158 15.42 -23.33 -0.09
CA ILE A 158 16.79 -22.89 0.18
C ILE A 158 17.51 -23.84 1.15
N GLY A 159 16.76 -24.46 2.07
CA GLY A 159 17.31 -25.22 3.19
C GLY A 159 17.81 -24.32 4.32
N LYS A 160 17.20 -23.15 4.52
CA LYS A 160 17.55 -22.17 5.56
C LYS A 160 16.29 -21.53 6.12
N SER A 161 16.22 -21.33 7.44
CA SER A 161 15.15 -20.54 8.05
C SER A 161 15.29 -19.07 7.63
N LEU A 162 14.18 -18.46 7.22
CA LEU A 162 14.11 -17.07 6.77
C LEU A 162 13.32 -16.24 7.78
N PRO A 163 13.64 -14.94 7.95
CA PRO A 163 12.88 -14.06 8.84
C PRO A 163 11.41 -13.98 8.44
N GLU A 164 10.52 -14.00 9.42
CA GLU A 164 9.10 -13.80 9.17
C GLU A 164 8.81 -12.37 8.71
N ILE A 165 7.74 -12.19 7.92
CA ILE A 165 7.32 -10.87 7.45
C ILE A 165 6.92 -9.96 8.62
N SER A 166 6.37 -10.53 9.69
CA SER A 166 6.10 -9.85 10.97
C SER A 166 7.37 -9.20 11.54
N THR A 167 8.47 -9.96 11.59
CA THR A 167 9.78 -9.45 12.06
C THR A 167 10.30 -8.34 11.15
N VAL A 168 10.18 -8.52 9.83
CA VAL A 168 10.59 -7.50 8.84
C VAL A 168 9.75 -6.22 9.00
N PHE A 169 8.44 -6.36 9.20
CA PHE A 169 7.53 -5.24 9.45
C PHE A 169 7.94 -4.48 10.71
N THR A 170 8.08 -5.16 11.86
CA THR A 170 8.48 -4.53 13.12
C THR A 170 9.81 -3.79 12.99
N SER A 171 10.81 -4.42 12.37
CA SER A 171 12.11 -3.79 12.12
C SER A 171 11.99 -2.52 11.27
N ARG A 172 11.19 -2.56 10.19
CA ARG A 172 10.98 -1.41 9.30
C ARG A 172 10.17 -0.30 9.99
N CYS A 173 9.17 -0.64 10.80
CA CYS A 173 8.41 0.32 11.61
C CYS A 173 9.34 1.06 12.57
N LEU A 174 10.13 0.33 13.37
CA LEU A 174 11.06 0.93 14.32
C LEU A 174 12.08 1.82 13.61
N ARG A 175 12.65 1.37 12.49
CA ARG A 175 13.56 2.19 11.69
C ARG A 175 12.89 3.46 11.17
N ARG A 176 11.66 3.37 10.68
CA ARG A 176 10.92 4.54 10.18
C ARG A 176 10.63 5.53 11.30
N VAL A 177 10.15 5.07 12.45
CA VAL A 177 9.89 5.92 13.62
C VAL A 177 11.17 6.57 14.12
N ASN A 178 12.27 5.81 14.24
CA ASN A 178 13.56 6.38 14.62
C ASN A 178 14.02 7.47 13.64
N ASN A 179 13.88 7.26 12.33
CA ASN A 179 14.23 8.29 11.36
C ASN A 179 13.38 9.56 11.52
N ILE A 180 12.08 9.42 11.83
CA ILE A 180 11.18 10.56 12.08
C ILE A 180 11.60 11.31 13.36
N LEU A 181 11.92 10.58 14.42
CA LEU A 181 12.33 11.16 15.70
C LEU A 181 13.70 11.85 15.66
N GLN A 182 14.58 11.47 14.73
CA GLN A 182 15.90 12.10 14.57
C GLN A 182 15.85 13.35 13.67
N ASP A 183 14.78 13.52 12.89
CA ASP A 183 14.58 14.68 12.01
C ASP A 183 13.50 15.60 12.59
N GLN A 184 13.93 16.69 13.23
CA GLN A 184 13.04 17.69 13.83
C GLN A 184 12.16 18.42 12.80
N PHE A 185 12.55 18.44 11.53
CA PHE A 185 11.79 19.07 10.45
C PHE A 185 10.89 18.08 9.72
N HIS A 186 10.90 16.80 10.10
CA HIS A 186 10.03 15.81 9.49
C HIS A 186 8.56 16.19 9.76
N PRO A 187 7.68 16.20 8.74
CA PRO A 187 6.28 16.63 8.92
C PRO A 187 5.54 15.84 10.00
N ALA A 188 5.87 14.57 10.17
CA ALA A 188 5.28 13.70 11.20
C ALA A 188 6.02 13.71 12.56
N HIS A 189 7.07 14.52 12.75
CA HIS A 189 7.87 14.52 13.99
C HIS A 189 7.01 14.75 15.23
N HIS A 190 6.12 15.75 15.14
CA HIS A 190 5.20 16.12 16.21
C HIS A 190 4.17 15.02 16.58
N LEU A 191 3.99 13.99 15.73
CA LEU A 191 3.09 12.86 16.01
C LEU A 191 3.71 11.83 16.95
N PHE A 192 5.01 11.91 17.23
CA PHE A 192 5.71 10.96 18.10
C PHE A 192 6.29 11.69 19.32
N GLN A 193 5.88 11.26 20.51
CA GLN A 193 6.50 11.71 21.77
C GLN A 193 7.25 10.54 22.40
N ARG A 194 8.49 10.78 22.84
CA ARG A 194 9.23 9.80 23.65
C ARG A 194 8.57 9.73 25.01
N LEU A 195 8.17 8.53 25.42
CA LEU A 195 7.70 8.31 26.78
C LEU A 195 8.88 8.55 27.75
N PRO A 196 8.62 9.09 28.96
CA PRO A 196 9.65 9.22 29.98
C PRO A 196 10.24 7.83 30.28
N SER A 197 11.56 7.76 30.39
CA SER A 197 12.25 6.55 30.83
C SER A 197 11.83 6.26 32.26
N GLY A 198 11.18 5.12 32.49
CA GLY A 198 10.87 4.61 33.82
C GLY A 198 12.09 4.05 34.54
#